data_AF-A0A4R0VSI2-F1
#
_entry.id   AF-A0A4R0VSI2-F1
#
_cell.length_a   1.000
_cell.length_b   1.000
_cell.length_c   1.000
_cell.angle_alpha   90.00
_cell.angle_beta   90.00
_cell.angle_gamma   90.00
#
_symmetry.space_group_name_H-M   'P 1'
#
loop_
_entity.id
_entity.type
_entity.pdbx_description
1 polymer ?
#
loop_
_entity_poly.entity_id
_entity_poly.type
_entity_poly.pdbx_seq_one_letter_code
_entity_poly.pdbx_strand_id
1 'polypeptide(L)'
;MERCGASPEGAADIPDAELRTELLGLFGIGGETADDLMLYVFSRRTFVADTYARRLFAFLGFDVPAGYLAFHKAYSPVVLDTSLSVKDLQEFHGLIDEFGKAYRDDAAKSESFLGGWRA
;
A
#
# COMPACT_ATOMS: atom_id res chain seq x y z
N MET A 1 -18.78 -24.21 4.92
CA MET A 1 -19.64 -23.08 5.35
C MET A 1 -18.94 -21.81 4.94
N GLU A 2 -19.64 -20.93 4.24
CA GLU A 2 -19.10 -19.64 3.78
C GLU A 2 -18.86 -18.76 5.01
N ARG A 3 -17.59 -18.64 5.44
CA ARG A 3 -17.17 -18.09 6.75
C ARG A 3 -17.67 -16.66 6.99
N CYS A 4 -17.82 -15.87 5.93
CA CYS A 4 -18.12 -14.43 6.01
C CYS A 4 -19.48 -14.04 5.41
N GLY A 5 -20.31 -14.99 4.95
CA GLY A 5 -21.63 -14.68 4.38
C GLY A 5 -21.60 -13.65 3.23
N ALA A 6 -20.52 -13.65 2.43
CA ALA A 6 -20.25 -12.67 1.38
C ALA A 6 -20.19 -11.18 1.85
N SER A 7 -19.93 -10.94 3.13
CA SER A 7 -19.80 -9.62 3.74
C SER A 7 -18.37 -9.44 4.31
N PRO A 8 -17.67 -8.33 4.02
CA PRO A 8 -16.34 -8.07 4.57
C PRO A 8 -16.31 -8.02 6.11
N GLU A 9 -17.41 -7.60 6.74
CA GLU A 9 -17.57 -7.54 8.19
C GLU A 9 -17.46 -8.92 8.84
N GLY A 10 -17.77 -9.99 8.11
CA GLY A 10 -17.58 -11.37 8.58
C GLY A 10 -16.11 -11.75 8.82
N ALA A 11 -15.16 -10.95 8.31
CA ALA A 11 -13.74 -11.13 8.58
C ALA A 11 -13.24 -10.30 9.78
N ALA A 12 -14.11 -9.58 10.51
CA ALA A 12 -13.74 -8.66 11.58
C ALA A 12 -12.82 -9.28 12.64
N ASP A 13 -13.09 -10.53 13.05
CA ASP A 13 -12.32 -11.22 14.10
C ASP A 13 -11.12 -12.02 13.56
N ILE A 14 -10.85 -11.95 12.25
CA ILE A 14 -9.69 -12.62 11.63
C ILE A 14 -8.45 -11.73 11.83
N PRO A 15 -7.36 -12.25 12.42
CA PRO A 15 -6.10 -11.51 12.50
C PRO A 15 -5.59 -11.11 11.13
N ASP A 16 -5.04 -9.89 11.00
CA ASP A 16 -4.63 -9.33 9.70
C ASP A 16 -3.64 -10.22 8.92
N ALA A 17 -2.72 -10.87 9.63
CA ALA A 17 -1.76 -11.80 9.01
C ALA A 17 -2.43 -13.07 8.46
N GLU A 18 -3.47 -13.58 9.15
CA GLU A 18 -4.26 -14.73 8.70
C GLU A 18 -5.09 -14.34 7.47
N LEU A 19 -5.82 -13.21 7.55
CA LEU A 19 -6.62 -12.70 6.44
C LEU A 19 -5.78 -12.47 5.18
N ARG A 20 -4.61 -11.84 5.32
CA ARG A 20 -3.69 -11.62 4.20
C ARG A 20 -3.17 -12.95 3.60
N THR A 21 -2.91 -13.94 4.46
CA THR A 21 -2.48 -15.28 4.01
C THR A 21 -3.59 -15.98 3.23
N GLU A 22 -4.84 -15.88 3.69
CA GLU A 22 -6.01 -16.41 2.97
C GLU A 22 -6.19 -15.75 1.61
N LEU A 23 -6.09 -14.41 1.54
CA LEU A 23 -6.18 -13.65 0.29
C LEU A 23 -5.11 -14.07 -0.71
N LEU A 24 -3.86 -14.23 -0.27
CA LEU A 24 -2.75 -14.70 -1.11
C LEU A 24 -2.90 -16.16 -1.57
N GLY A 25 -3.73 -16.95 -0.88
CA GLY A 25 -4.07 -18.31 -1.30
C GLY A 25 -5.07 -18.36 -2.46
N LEU A 26 -5.73 -17.25 -2.79
CA LEU A 26 -6.70 -17.18 -3.88
C LEU A 26 -6.00 -17.05 -5.23
N PHE A 27 -6.44 -17.85 -6.20
CA PHE A 27 -5.88 -17.83 -7.55
C PHE A 27 -6.01 -16.43 -8.17
N GLY A 28 -4.88 -15.89 -8.64
CA GLY A 28 -4.83 -14.58 -9.29
C GLY A 28 -4.64 -13.40 -8.34
N ILE A 29 -4.60 -13.60 -7.02
CA ILE A 29 -4.34 -12.53 -6.05
C ILE A 29 -2.84 -12.49 -5.70
N GLY A 30 -2.17 -11.43 -6.13
CA GLY A 30 -0.79 -11.11 -5.74
C GLY A 30 -0.71 -10.26 -4.48
N GLY A 31 0.52 -9.95 -4.04
CA GLY A 31 0.76 -9.10 -2.86
C GLY A 31 0.06 -7.74 -2.92
N GLU A 32 0.17 -7.05 -4.06
CA GLU A 32 -0.47 -5.75 -4.26
C GLU A 32 -1.99 -5.82 -4.08
N THR A 33 -2.65 -6.72 -4.82
CA THR A 33 -4.10 -6.92 -4.72
C THR A 33 -4.56 -7.39 -3.33
N ALA A 34 -3.77 -8.24 -2.65
CA ALA A 34 -4.09 -8.64 -1.28
C ALA A 34 -4.09 -7.44 -0.34
N ASP A 35 -3.09 -6.56 -0.44
CA ASP A 35 -2.99 -5.36 0.38
C ASP A 35 -4.03 -4.29 -0.01
N ASP A 36 -4.43 -4.19 -1.27
CA ASP A 36 -5.57 -3.36 -1.70
C ASP A 36 -6.88 -3.82 -1.06
N LEU A 37 -7.16 -5.12 -1.11
CA LEU A 37 -8.37 -5.70 -0.50
C LEU A 37 -8.37 -5.49 1.02
N MET A 38 -7.24 -5.71 1.67
CA MET A 38 -7.07 -5.43 3.10
C MET A 38 -7.42 -3.97 3.42
N LEU A 39 -6.90 -3.01 2.65
CA LEU A 39 -7.10 -1.58 2.91
C LEU A 39 -8.52 -1.10 2.60
N TYR A 40 -9.03 -1.43 1.41
CA TYR A 40 -10.26 -0.83 0.88
C TYR A 40 -11.52 -1.66 1.14
N VAL A 41 -11.41 -2.99 1.19
CA VAL A 41 -12.57 -3.87 1.39
C VAL A 41 -12.70 -4.25 2.87
N PHE A 42 -11.62 -4.64 3.52
CA PHE A 42 -11.64 -5.11 4.91
C PHE A 42 -11.32 -4.02 5.95
N SER A 43 -11.07 -2.80 5.50
CA SER A 43 -10.77 -1.64 6.35
C SER A 43 -9.64 -1.93 7.36
N ARG A 44 -8.59 -2.62 6.92
CA ARG A 44 -7.40 -2.94 7.72
C ARG A 44 -6.31 -1.91 7.50
N ARG A 45 -5.54 -1.63 8.56
CA ARG A 45 -4.36 -0.76 8.46
C ARG A 45 -3.28 -1.52 7.71
N THR A 46 -3.12 -1.24 6.43
CA THR A 46 -2.06 -1.78 5.58
C THR A 46 -1.47 -0.69 4.67
N PHE A 47 -0.28 -0.95 4.13
CA PHE A 47 0.38 -0.07 3.18
C PHE A 47 0.50 -0.77 1.82
N VAL A 48 -0.12 -0.18 0.80
CA VAL A 48 -0.06 -0.69 -0.57
C VAL A 48 1.24 -0.24 -1.23
N ALA A 49 2.20 -1.17 -1.28
CA ALA A 49 3.56 -1.02 -1.79
C ALA A 49 3.66 -1.05 -3.34
N ASP A 50 2.73 -0.40 -4.02
CA ASP A 50 2.57 -0.46 -5.47
C ASP A 50 3.73 0.19 -6.25
N THR A 51 3.59 0.25 -7.58
CA THR A 51 4.61 0.84 -8.43
C THR A 51 4.77 2.35 -8.22
N TYR A 52 3.71 3.08 -7.89
CA TYR A 52 3.77 4.51 -7.67
C TYR A 52 4.50 4.84 -6.38
N ALA A 53 4.22 4.12 -5.29
CA ALA A 53 4.94 4.23 -4.03
C ALA A 53 6.44 3.98 -4.22
N ARG A 54 6.81 2.89 -4.91
CA ARG A 54 8.21 2.57 -5.18
C ARG A 54 8.92 3.65 -5.98
N ARG A 55 8.27 4.21 -6.99
CA ARG A 55 8.83 5.31 -7.81
C ARG A 55 8.97 6.60 -7.01
N LEU A 56 7.97 6.94 -6.19
CA LEU A 56 8.01 8.10 -5.33
C LEU A 56 9.16 7.98 -4.32
N PHE A 57 9.26 6.86 -3.62
CA PHE A 57 10.31 6.65 -2.62
C PHE A 57 11.72 6.73 -3.24
N ALA A 58 11.90 6.15 -4.43
CA ALA A 58 13.16 6.26 -5.17
C ALA A 58 13.49 7.73 -5.53
N PHE A 59 12.50 8.48 -6.05
CA PHE A 59 12.68 9.89 -6.37
C PHE A 59 13.06 10.74 -5.14
N LEU A 60 12.45 10.41 -4.01
CA LEU A 60 12.70 11.02 -2.72
C LEU A 60 14.06 10.60 -2.11
N GLY A 61 14.80 9.67 -2.72
CA GLY A 61 16.16 9.30 -2.29
C GLY A 61 16.23 8.17 -1.27
N PHE A 62 15.12 7.46 -1.04
CA PHE A 62 15.11 6.26 -0.21
C PHE A 62 15.66 5.04 -0.96
N ASP A 63 16.17 4.07 -0.22
CA ASP A 63 16.53 2.75 -0.76
C ASP A 63 15.25 2.01 -1.21
N VAL A 64 15.19 1.54 -2.45
CA VAL A 64 14.02 0.81 -2.98
C VAL A 64 14.40 -0.60 -3.36
N PRO A 65 14.21 -1.59 -2.45
CA PRO A 65 14.44 -3.00 -2.77
C PRO A 65 13.61 -3.46 -3.97
N ALA A 66 14.19 -4.35 -4.77
CA ALA A 66 13.55 -4.83 -5.99
C ALA A 66 12.33 -5.71 -5.69
N GLY A 67 11.22 -5.38 -6.33
CA GLY A 67 9.98 -6.14 -6.26
C GLY A 67 9.09 -5.78 -5.07
N TYR A 68 7.81 -6.10 -5.20
CA TYR A 68 6.77 -5.74 -4.24
C TYR A 68 7.07 -6.22 -2.83
N LEU A 69 7.37 -7.52 -2.66
CA LEU A 69 7.54 -8.13 -1.34
C LEU A 69 8.71 -7.52 -0.55
N ALA A 70 9.83 -7.25 -1.21
CA ALA A 70 11.01 -6.69 -0.56
C ALA A 70 10.77 -5.24 -0.12
N PHE A 71 10.16 -4.42 -0.98
CA PHE A 71 9.79 -3.05 -0.66
C PHE A 71 8.70 -2.99 0.43
N HIS A 72 7.65 -3.80 0.33
CA HIS A 72 6.62 -3.93 1.35
C HIS A 72 7.23 -4.30 2.72
N LYS A 73 8.12 -5.30 2.76
CA LYS A 73 8.80 -5.69 4.01
C LYS A 73 9.62 -4.56 4.62
N ALA A 74 10.26 -3.72 3.79
CA ALA A 74 11.09 -2.62 4.26
C ALA A 74 10.26 -1.45 4.80
N TYR A 75 9.16 -1.07 4.13
CA TYR A 75 8.46 0.18 4.41
C TYR A 75 7.10 0.05 5.08
N SER A 76 6.39 -1.06 4.93
CA SER A 76 5.08 -1.24 5.59
C SER A 76 5.17 -1.09 7.12
N PRO A 77 6.15 -1.68 7.83
CA PRO A 77 6.26 -1.47 9.28
C PRO A 77 6.44 0.00 9.67
N VAL A 78 7.22 0.76 8.89
CA VAL A 78 7.50 2.18 9.15
C VAL A 78 6.25 3.02 8.92
N VAL A 79 5.52 2.77 7.83
CA VAL A 79 4.26 3.47 7.54
C VAL A 79 3.20 3.14 8.60
N LEU A 80 3.12 1.88 9.04
CA LEU A 80 2.12 1.43 10.00
C LEU A 80 2.44 1.79 11.46
N ASP A 81 3.69 2.14 11.78
CA ASP A 81 4.08 2.69 13.10
C ASP A 81 3.56 4.12 13.32
N THR A 82 3.16 4.81 12.25
CA THR A 82 2.52 6.12 12.35
C THR A 82 1.14 6.03 13.04
N SER A 83 0.61 7.17 13.48
CA SER A 83 -0.76 7.26 14.02
C SER A 83 -1.85 7.36 12.94
N LEU A 84 -1.53 7.09 11.67
CA LEU A 84 -2.49 7.18 10.56
C LEU A 84 -3.62 6.16 10.76
N SER A 85 -4.86 6.63 10.69
CA SER A 85 -6.04 5.78 10.68
C SER A 85 -6.16 5.02 9.36
N VAL A 86 -7.10 4.06 9.27
CA VAL A 86 -7.42 3.37 8.01
C VAL A 86 -7.79 4.38 6.92
N LYS A 87 -8.59 5.39 7.25
CA LYS A 87 -8.98 6.44 6.31
C LYS A 87 -7.78 7.26 5.84
N ASP A 88 -6.86 7.58 6.75
CA ASP A 88 -5.66 8.32 6.38
C ASP A 88 -4.71 7.48 5.52
N LEU A 89 -4.64 6.17 5.74
CA LEU A 89 -3.86 5.25 4.88
C LEU A 89 -4.48 5.11 3.49
N GLN A 90 -5.82 5.08 3.39
CA GLN A 90 -6.53 5.13 2.10
C GLN A 90 -6.25 6.43 1.35
N GLU A 91 -6.30 7.57 2.03
CA GLU A 91 -5.95 8.88 1.45
C GLU A 91 -4.48 8.91 1.05
N PHE A 92 -3.58 8.42 1.90
CA PHE A 92 -2.14 8.39 1.63
C PHE A 92 -1.81 7.57 0.39
N HIS A 93 -2.39 6.39 0.23
CA HIS A 93 -2.25 5.61 -1.01
C HIS A 93 -2.79 6.38 -2.22
N GLY A 94 -3.99 6.95 -2.11
CA GLY A 94 -4.59 7.75 -3.19
C GLY A 94 -3.72 8.94 -3.61
N LEU A 95 -3.14 9.66 -2.65
CA LEU A 95 -2.25 10.79 -2.92
C LEU A 95 -0.95 10.35 -3.61
N ILE A 96 -0.40 9.19 -3.27
CA ILE A 96 0.78 8.63 -3.95
C ILE A 96 0.45 8.30 -5.41
N ASP A 97 -0.67 7.65 -5.66
CA ASP A 97 -1.13 7.28 -7.01
C ASP A 97 -1.42 8.53 -7.86
N GLU A 98 -2.19 9.48 -7.33
CA GLU A 98 -2.49 10.74 -8.02
C GLU A 98 -1.23 11.58 -8.29
N PHE A 99 -0.29 11.62 -7.35
CA PHE A 99 1.01 12.25 -7.60
C PHE A 99 1.77 11.56 -8.73
N GLY A 100 1.80 10.22 -8.73
CA GLY A 100 2.45 9.42 -9.76
C GLY A 100 1.83 9.58 -11.15
N LYS A 101 0.52 9.79 -11.22
CA LYS A 101 -0.21 10.10 -12.47
C LYS A 101 0.05 11.52 -12.96
N ALA A 102 0.08 12.50 -12.04
CA ALA A 102 0.33 13.90 -12.36
C ALA A 102 1.79 14.16 -12.79
N TYR A 103 2.75 13.48 -12.14
CA TYR A 103 4.20 13.67 -12.34
C TYR A 103 4.87 12.37 -12.79
N ARG A 104 4.72 12.06 -14.08
CA ARG A 104 4.99 10.72 -14.66
C ARG A 104 6.47 10.32 -14.74
N ASP A 105 7.40 11.27 -14.72
CA ASP A 105 8.84 11.05 -14.77
C ASP A 105 9.58 11.94 -13.77
N ASP A 106 10.89 11.80 -13.64
CA ASP A 106 11.67 12.50 -12.61
C ASP A 106 11.86 13.99 -12.92
N ALA A 107 11.77 14.39 -14.19
CA ALA A 107 11.78 15.81 -14.56
C ALA A 107 10.49 16.47 -14.06
N ALA A 108 9.32 15.88 -14.34
CA ALA A 108 8.04 16.36 -13.84
C ALA A 108 8.00 16.37 -12.30
N LYS A 109 8.50 15.32 -11.63
CA LYS A 109 8.56 15.31 -10.15
C LYS A 109 9.48 16.40 -9.59
N SER A 110 10.57 16.73 -10.29
CA SER A 110 11.48 17.81 -9.90
C SER A 110 10.84 19.20 -9.97
N GLU A 111 9.83 19.38 -10.82
CA GLU A 111 9.04 20.62 -10.91
C GLU A 111 7.85 20.65 -9.92
N SER A 112 7.58 19.55 -9.23
CA SER A 112 6.49 19.45 -8.24
C SER A 112 6.86 20.10 -6.91
N PHE A 113 5.89 20.17 -6.00
CA PHE A 113 6.12 20.59 -4.62
C PHE A 113 7.09 19.70 -3.82
N LEU A 114 7.42 18.50 -4.33
CA LEU A 114 8.41 17.59 -3.74
C LEU A 114 9.80 17.70 -4.38
N GLY A 115 9.98 18.56 -5.38
CA GLY A 115 11.20 18.61 -6.20
C GLY A 115 12.51 18.76 -5.41
N GLY A 116 12.48 19.57 -4.34
CA GLY A 116 13.61 19.84 -3.47
C GLY A 116 13.78 18.88 -2.28
N TRP A 117 12.92 17.88 -2.11
CA TRP A 117 12.96 16.99 -0.95
C TRP A 117 13.86 15.78 -1.19
N ARG A 118 14.72 15.43 -0.23
CA ARG A 118 15.50 14.17 -0.22
C ARG A 118 15.61 13.60 1.20
N ALA A 119 15.63 12.27 1.32
CA ALA A 119 15.80 11.51 2.56
C ALA A 119 17.24 11.56 3.09
#